data_AF-A0A415ULX8-F1
#
_entry.id   AF-A0A415ULX8-F1
#
_cell.length_a   1.000
_cell.length_b   1.000
_cell.length_c   1.000
_cell.angle_alpha   90.00
_cell.angle_beta   90.00
_cell.angle_gamma   90.00
#
_symmetry.space_group_name_H-M   'P 1'
#
loop_
_entity.id
_entity.type
_entity.pdbx_description
1 polymer ?
#
loop_
_entity_poly.entity_id
_entity_poly.type
_entity_poly.pdbx_seq_one_letter_code
_entity_poly.pdbx_strand_id
1 'polypeptide(L)'
;MSKEVVSYMLSGMDNMKSLQVQLILQCAPFLKGIKIACILNITEENSRELYEILEGTGIKLKILTRNHGKCLVFLYRHDSFSRYLKRTDVREFLGSYGYEDVEPEKMLERLSKRVCQYSDGEICFPHEIGAFLDYPIDDVKCFIEKDGKDSLFSGYWKVYNNPGRAKLIFWAYDKAKTSAVNEYLVGKSIRDIACIAA
;
A
#
# COMPACT_ATOMS: atom_id res chain seq x y z
N MET A 1 -14.32 1.22 -9.99
CA MET A 1 -15.27 1.57 -8.91
C MET A 1 -14.82 2.90 -8.33
N SER A 2 -15.68 3.92 -8.26
CA SER A 2 -15.29 5.24 -7.76
C SER A 2 -15.28 5.27 -6.22
N LYS A 3 -14.60 6.25 -5.61
CA LYS A 3 -14.49 6.37 -4.15
C LYS A 3 -15.86 6.53 -3.49
N GLU A 4 -16.78 7.21 -4.18
CA GLU A 4 -18.14 7.49 -3.75
C GLU A 4 -18.98 6.22 -3.71
N VAL A 5 -18.84 5.34 -4.72
CA VAL A 5 -19.53 4.04 -4.76
C VAL A 5 -19.03 3.14 -3.64
N VAL A 6 -17.72 3.11 -3.40
CA VAL A 6 -17.15 2.37 -2.27
C VAL A 6 -17.68 2.93 -0.95
N SER A 7 -17.65 4.25 -0.76
CA SER A 7 -18.17 4.90 0.45
C SER A 7 -19.66 4.61 0.68
N TYR A 8 -20.46 4.56 -0.39
CA TYR A 8 -21.88 4.21 -0.31
C TYR A 8 -22.09 2.74 0.04
N MET A 9 -21.35 1.82 -0.59
CA MET A 9 -21.41 0.39 -0.27
C MET A 9 -21.04 0.10 1.19
N LEU A 10 -20.14 0.91 1.76
CA LEU A 10 -19.72 0.81 3.15
C LEU A 10 -20.72 1.44 4.13
N SER A 11 -21.65 2.27 3.67
CA SER A 11 -22.61 2.98 4.52
C SER A 11 -23.69 2.02 5.07
N GLY A 12 -23.90 2.06 6.38
CA GLY A 12 -24.86 1.18 7.08
C GLY A 12 -24.35 -0.22 7.41
N MET A 13 -23.10 -0.55 7.07
CA MET A 13 -22.44 -1.77 7.51
C MET A 13 -21.93 -1.63 8.95
N ASP A 14 -21.89 -2.74 9.68
CA ASP A 14 -21.11 -2.83 10.91
C ASP A 14 -19.63 -2.47 10.63
N ASN A 15 -18.98 -1.83 11.60
CA ASN A 15 -17.67 -1.21 11.43
C ASN A 15 -16.61 -2.21 10.95
N MET A 16 -16.60 -3.41 11.54
CA MET A 16 -15.71 -4.51 11.18
C MET A 16 -15.89 -4.93 9.72
N LYS A 17 -17.14 -5.10 9.26
CA LYS A 17 -17.42 -5.49 7.86
C LYS A 17 -17.03 -4.38 6.89
N SER A 18 -17.25 -3.12 7.27
CA SER A 18 -16.84 -1.96 6.48
C SER A 18 -15.32 -1.95 6.29
N LEU A 19 -14.57 -2.16 7.36
CA LEU A 19 -13.11 -2.24 7.33
C LEU A 19 -12.60 -3.41 6.47
N GLN A 20 -13.22 -4.60 6.57
CA GLN A 20 -12.88 -5.76 5.73
C GLN A 20 -13.10 -5.46 4.24
N VAL A 21 -14.24 -4.89 3.87
CA VAL A 21 -14.52 -4.51 2.47
C VAL A 21 -13.55 -3.44 1.98
N GLN A 22 -13.22 -2.45 2.82
CA GLN A 22 -12.20 -1.46 2.48
C GLN A 22 -10.84 -2.12 2.20
N LEU A 23 -10.41 -3.04 3.06
CA LEU A 23 -9.16 -3.78 2.91
C LEU A 23 -9.14 -4.57 1.60
N ILE A 24 -10.23 -5.25 1.25
CA ILE A 24 -10.33 -5.97 -0.03
C ILE A 24 -10.21 -5.00 -1.21
N LEU A 25 -10.97 -3.91 -1.19
CA LEU A 25 -11.02 -2.99 -2.32
C LEU A 25 -9.73 -2.18 -2.50
N GLN A 26 -8.99 -1.91 -1.43
CA GLN A 26 -7.77 -1.10 -1.49
C GLN A 26 -6.50 -1.96 -1.56
N CYS A 27 -6.53 -3.16 -0.97
CA CYS A 27 -5.34 -3.98 -0.75
C CYS A 27 -5.40 -5.36 -1.42
N ALA A 28 -6.42 -5.68 -2.23
CA ALA A 28 -6.53 -6.99 -2.89
C ALA A 28 -5.25 -7.47 -3.61
N PRO A 29 -4.52 -6.64 -4.39
CA PRO A 29 -3.26 -7.09 -4.99
C PRO A 29 -2.19 -7.51 -3.98
N PHE A 30 -2.15 -6.86 -2.82
CA PHE A 30 -1.26 -7.23 -1.71
C PHE A 30 -1.75 -8.49 -0.99
N LEU A 31 -3.05 -8.57 -0.67
CA LEU A 31 -3.66 -9.75 -0.04
C LEU A 31 -3.45 -11.01 -0.89
N LYS A 32 -3.55 -10.89 -2.22
CA LYS A 32 -3.31 -11.97 -3.19
C LYS A 32 -1.83 -12.23 -3.48
N GLY A 33 -0.91 -11.56 -2.79
CA GLY A 33 0.54 -11.79 -2.92
C GLY A 33 1.17 -11.28 -4.23
N ILE A 34 0.47 -10.46 -5.01
CA ILE A 34 1.01 -9.84 -6.22
C ILE A 34 1.90 -8.65 -5.87
N LYS A 35 1.47 -7.82 -4.92
CA LYS A 35 2.19 -6.63 -4.46
C LYS A 35 2.95 -6.93 -3.17
N ILE A 36 4.15 -6.37 -3.01
CA ILE A 36 4.98 -6.60 -1.80
C ILE A 36 4.45 -5.87 -0.56
N ALA A 37 3.87 -4.68 -0.75
CA ALA A 37 3.33 -3.86 0.33
C ALA A 37 2.17 -2.98 -0.15
N CYS A 38 1.35 -2.49 0.79
CA CYS A 38 0.31 -1.50 0.47
C CYS A 38 0.09 -0.52 1.62
N ILE A 39 -0.56 0.61 1.31
CA ILE A 39 -1.02 1.57 2.30
C ILE A 39 -2.54 1.68 2.27
N LEU A 40 -3.12 1.99 3.42
CA LEU A 40 -4.53 2.30 3.57
C LEU A 40 -4.71 3.41 4.62
N ASN A 41 -5.74 4.23 4.44
CA ASN A 41 -6.16 5.20 5.44
C ASN A 41 -7.37 4.64 6.19
N ILE A 42 -7.27 4.56 7.51
CA ILE A 42 -8.37 4.11 8.38
C ILE A 42 -8.65 5.17 9.43
N THR A 43 -9.80 5.09 10.09
CA THR A 43 -10.03 5.84 11.34
C THR A 43 -9.16 5.27 12.46
N GLU A 44 -8.84 6.09 13.45
CA GLU A 44 -8.08 5.65 14.62
C GLU A 44 -8.82 4.56 15.41
N GLU A 45 -10.14 4.65 15.50
CA GLU A 45 -11.01 3.64 16.11
C GLU A 45 -10.84 2.26 15.46
N ASN A 46 -10.66 2.22 14.14
CA ASN A 46 -10.51 0.99 13.37
C ASN A 46 -9.11 0.37 13.47
N SER A 47 -8.16 1.04 14.13
CA SER A 47 -6.79 0.54 14.22
C SER A 47 -6.70 -0.78 14.98
N ARG A 48 -7.49 -0.95 16.04
CA ARG A 48 -7.55 -2.20 16.81
C ARG A 48 -8.20 -3.33 16.01
N GLU A 49 -9.34 -3.06 15.38
CA GLU A 49 -10.04 -4.04 14.53
C GLU A 49 -9.15 -4.53 13.38
N LEU A 50 -8.31 -3.65 12.82
CA LEU A 50 -7.37 -4.04 11.77
C LEU A 50 -6.34 -5.08 12.26
N TYR A 51 -5.87 -4.99 13.51
CA TYR A 51 -5.00 -6.03 14.08
C TYR A 51 -5.72 -7.37 14.15
N GLU A 52 -6.98 -7.37 14.60
CA GLU A 52 -7.81 -8.58 14.73
C GLU A 52 -8.09 -9.23 13.36
N ILE A 53 -8.41 -8.42 12.34
CA ILE A 53 -8.62 -8.89 10.96
C ILE A 53 -7.36 -9.56 10.39
N LEU A 54 -6.18 -9.01 10.68
CA LEU A 54 -4.91 -9.46 10.12
C LEU A 54 -4.25 -10.58 10.93
N GLU A 55 -4.81 -10.95 12.08
CA GLU A 55 -4.25 -11.99 12.93
C GLU A 55 -4.12 -13.33 12.17
N GLY A 56 -2.97 -13.99 12.32
CA GLY A 56 -2.66 -15.27 11.67
C GLY A 56 -2.51 -15.21 10.14
N THR A 57 -2.57 -14.02 9.52
CA THR A 57 -2.30 -13.87 8.08
C THR A 57 -0.81 -13.75 7.76
N GLY A 58 0.04 -13.47 8.76
CA GLY A 58 1.46 -13.12 8.58
C GLY A 58 1.69 -11.71 8.01
N ILE A 59 0.64 -10.89 7.89
CA ILE A 59 0.75 -9.48 7.51
C ILE A 59 1.12 -8.67 8.74
N LYS A 60 2.21 -7.91 8.66
CA LYS A 60 2.59 -6.90 9.65
C LYS A 60 1.99 -5.55 9.25
N LEU A 61 1.71 -4.72 10.25
CA LEU A 61 1.35 -3.33 10.04
C LEU A 61 2.28 -2.35 10.75
N LYS A 62 2.45 -1.18 10.13
CA LYS A 62 3.10 0.00 10.71
C LYS A 62 2.20 1.20 10.47
N ILE A 63 1.89 1.94 11.54
CA ILE A 63 1.23 3.24 11.41
C ILE A 63 2.32 4.26 11.04
N LEU A 64 2.17 4.92 9.89
CA LEU A 64 3.11 5.93 9.39
C LEU A 64 2.82 7.32 9.96
N THR A 65 1.53 7.66 10.11
CA THR A 65 1.10 8.91 10.75
C THR A 65 -0.29 8.75 11.37
N ARG A 66 -0.57 9.56 12.39
CA ARG A 66 -1.90 9.78 12.97
C ARG A 66 -2.21 11.26 12.81
N ASN A 67 -3.25 11.60 12.07
CA ASN A 67 -3.65 12.99 11.88
C ASN A 67 -5.17 13.11 11.81
N HIS A 68 -5.73 14.07 12.58
CA HIS A 68 -7.17 14.36 12.63
C HIS A 68 -8.07 13.12 12.74
N GLY A 69 -7.75 12.19 13.64
CA GLY A 69 -8.52 10.95 13.87
C GLY A 69 -8.38 9.88 12.76
N LYS A 70 -7.45 10.06 11.82
CA LYS A 70 -7.12 9.09 10.76
C LYS A 70 -5.70 8.58 10.91
N CYS A 71 -5.51 7.32 10.57
CA CYS A 71 -4.20 6.66 10.53
C CYS A 71 -3.85 6.29 9.09
N LEU A 72 -2.66 6.69 8.64
CA LEU A 72 -2.05 6.10 7.44
C LEU A 72 -1.30 4.85 7.86
N VAL A 73 -1.77 3.70 7.40
CA VAL A 73 -1.23 2.39 7.77
C VAL A 73 -0.49 1.79 6.58
N PHE A 74 0.68 1.24 6.83
CA PHE A 74 1.50 0.48 5.89
C PHE A 74 1.43 -1.01 6.24
N LEU A 75 1.06 -1.84 5.26
CA LEU A 75 0.96 -3.30 5.39
C LEU A 75 2.05 -3.96 4.57
N TYR A 76 2.70 -4.96 5.15
CA TYR A 76 3.77 -5.72 4.50
C TYR A 76 3.91 -7.12 5.07
N ARG A 77 4.61 -7.99 4.36
CA ARG A 77 5.07 -9.28 4.89
C ARG A 77 6.58 -9.18 5.09
N HIS A 78 7.06 -9.50 6.30
CA HIS A 78 8.44 -9.21 6.68
C HIS A 78 9.48 -9.78 5.70
N ASP A 79 9.39 -11.05 5.37
CA ASP A 79 10.45 -11.73 4.59
C ASP A 79 10.44 -11.36 3.10
N SER A 80 9.25 -11.18 2.50
CA SER A 80 9.16 -10.71 1.12
C SER A 80 9.59 -9.25 1.01
N PHE A 81 9.20 -8.41 1.96
CA PHE A 81 9.57 -6.99 1.98
C PHE A 81 11.05 -6.78 2.28
N SER A 82 11.65 -7.54 3.20
CA SER A 82 13.10 -7.52 3.44
C SER A 82 13.89 -7.92 2.21
N ARG A 83 13.47 -8.97 1.48
CA ARG A 83 14.10 -9.34 0.19
C ARG A 83 13.95 -8.26 -0.86
N TYR A 84 12.79 -7.63 -0.95
CA TYR A 84 12.52 -6.53 -1.87
C TYR A 84 13.46 -5.33 -1.62
N LEU A 85 13.59 -4.89 -0.37
CA LEU A 85 14.45 -3.75 0.00
C LEU A 85 15.94 -4.00 -0.30
N LYS A 86 16.36 -5.27 -0.40
CA LYS A 86 17.75 -5.64 -0.75
C LYS A 86 18.04 -5.59 -2.24
N ARG A 87 17.04 -5.44 -3.11
CA ARG A 87 17.28 -5.27 -4.54
C ARG A 87 18.13 -4.03 -4.78
N THR A 88 19.10 -4.15 -5.68
CA THR A 88 20.10 -3.10 -5.93
C THR A 88 19.46 -1.77 -6.34
N ASP A 89 18.51 -1.81 -7.27
CA ASP A 89 17.78 -0.63 -7.75
C ASP A 89 17.00 0.09 -6.64
N VAL A 90 16.34 -0.68 -5.77
CA VAL A 90 15.58 -0.16 -4.63
C VAL A 90 16.52 0.43 -3.58
N ARG A 91 17.58 -0.28 -3.22
CA ARG A 91 18.54 0.15 -2.20
C ARG A 91 19.29 1.41 -2.61
N GLU A 92 19.76 1.47 -3.85
CA GLU A 92 20.45 2.65 -4.37
C GLU A 92 19.53 3.87 -4.40
N PHE A 93 18.29 3.69 -4.86
CA PHE A 93 17.31 4.76 -4.88
C PHE A 93 16.96 5.24 -3.48
N LEU A 94 16.61 4.35 -2.56
CA LEU A 94 16.27 4.74 -1.18
C LEU A 94 17.50 5.31 -0.44
N GLY A 95 18.70 4.81 -0.71
CA GLY A 95 19.95 5.33 -0.18
C GLY A 95 20.14 6.82 -0.48
N SER A 96 19.77 7.30 -1.67
CA SER A 96 19.85 8.74 -2.01
C SER A 96 18.89 9.62 -1.21
N TYR A 97 17.91 9.04 -0.51
CA TYR A 97 17.00 9.74 0.42
C TYR A 97 17.40 9.51 1.89
N GLY A 98 18.59 8.97 2.14
CA GLY A 98 19.17 8.72 3.46
C GLY A 98 18.59 7.50 4.18
N TYR A 99 18.06 6.53 3.43
CA TYR A 99 17.62 5.25 3.97
C TYR A 99 18.76 4.22 3.86
N GLU A 100 19.57 4.11 4.91
CA GLU A 100 20.80 3.29 4.93
C GLU A 100 20.63 1.93 5.61
N ASP A 101 19.53 1.73 6.34
CA ASP A 101 19.24 0.49 7.05
C ASP A 101 18.85 -0.65 6.10
N VAL A 102 19.05 -1.89 6.58
CA VAL A 102 18.62 -3.12 5.88
C VAL A 102 17.35 -3.74 6.47
N GLU A 103 16.94 -3.26 7.65
CA GLU A 103 15.80 -3.78 8.40
C GLU A 103 14.52 -3.02 8.01
N PRO A 104 13.46 -3.73 7.56
CA PRO A 104 12.19 -3.11 7.22
C PRO A 104 11.65 -2.16 8.29
N GLU A 105 11.72 -2.56 9.55
CA GLU A 105 11.18 -1.81 10.68
C GLU A 105 11.86 -0.45 10.84
N LYS A 106 13.19 -0.37 10.70
CA LYS A 106 13.94 0.90 10.75
C LYS A 106 13.68 1.78 9.55
N MET A 107 13.60 1.18 8.36
CA MET A 107 13.28 1.88 7.12
C MET A 107 11.88 2.51 7.19
N LEU A 108 10.90 1.77 7.70
CA LEU A 108 9.53 2.24 7.90
C LEU A 108 9.41 3.26 9.05
N GLU A 109 10.25 3.17 10.09
CA GLU A 109 10.34 4.19 11.14
C GLU A 109 10.82 5.53 10.57
N ARG A 110 11.86 5.53 9.73
CA ARG A 110 12.32 6.74 9.03
C ARG A 110 11.24 7.30 8.10
N LEU A 111 10.58 6.44 7.33
CA LEU A 111 9.48 6.86 6.45
C LEU A 111 8.35 7.50 7.27
N SER A 112 7.97 6.90 8.39
CA SER A 112 6.97 7.44 9.32
C SER A 112 7.35 8.84 9.79
N LYS A 113 8.59 9.03 10.23
CA LYS A 113 9.10 10.37 10.63
C LYS A 113 8.93 11.38 9.50
N ARG A 114 9.33 11.07 8.27
CA ARG A 114 9.20 11.98 7.12
C ARG A 114 7.73 12.31 6.80
N VAL A 115 6.83 11.33 6.90
CA VAL A 115 5.39 11.58 6.69
C VAL A 115 4.82 12.47 7.80
N CYS A 116 5.27 12.33 9.04
CA CYS A 116 4.90 13.23 10.13
C CYS A 116 5.43 14.66 9.89
N GLN A 117 6.70 14.82 9.51
CA GLN A 117 7.28 16.13 9.17
C GLN A 117 6.51 16.86 8.06
N TYR A 118 6.01 16.13 7.05
CA TYR A 118 5.11 16.69 6.06
C TYR A 118 3.78 17.16 6.68
N SER A 119 3.21 16.37 7.59
CA SER A 119 1.96 16.72 8.28
C SER A 119 2.11 17.99 9.14
N ASP A 120 3.32 18.22 9.66
CA ASP A 120 3.70 19.41 10.44
C ASP A 120 4.11 20.60 9.56
N GLY A 121 4.15 20.43 8.24
CA GLY A 121 4.52 21.49 7.28
C GLY A 121 6.02 21.75 7.14
N GLU A 122 6.88 20.88 7.68
CA GLU A 122 8.34 21.06 7.67
C GLU A 122 8.96 20.72 6.31
N ILE A 123 8.38 19.75 5.59
CA ILE A 123 8.91 19.24 4.33
C ILE A 123 7.81 19.03 3.29
N CYS A 124 8.19 18.90 2.02
CA CYS A 124 7.30 18.36 0.99
C CYS A 124 7.01 16.87 1.23
N PHE A 125 5.90 16.37 0.68
CA PHE A 125 5.51 14.97 0.88
C PHE A 125 6.61 14.01 0.39
N PRO A 126 6.98 12.98 1.18
CA PRO A 126 8.05 12.04 0.82
C PRO A 126 7.60 11.09 -0.30
N HIS A 127 7.69 11.55 -1.54
CA HIS A 127 7.26 10.81 -2.73
C HIS A 127 8.10 9.55 -2.99
N GLU A 128 9.27 9.41 -2.36
CA GLU A 128 10.04 8.16 -2.39
C GLU A 128 9.28 6.98 -1.76
N ILE A 129 8.18 7.22 -1.02
CA ILE A 129 7.24 6.18 -0.58
C ILE A 129 6.76 5.29 -1.72
N GLY A 130 6.74 5.78 -2.97
CA GLY A 130 6.43 4.98 -4.14
C GLY A 130 7.32 3.74 -4.27
N ALA A 131 8.60 3.84 -3.91
CA ALA A 131 9.52 2.71 -3.91
C ALA A 131 9.19 1.71 -2.78
N PHE A 132 8.72 2.16 -1.62
CA PHE A 132 8.24 1.24 -0.57
C PHE A 132 6.99 0.45 -1.01
N LEU A 133 6.23 1.01 -1.94
CA LEU A 133 5.00 0.43 -2.48
C LEU A 133 5.24 -0.41 -3.74
N ASP A 134 6.48 -0.83 -4.02
CA ASP A 134 6.80 -1.70 -5.17
C ASP A 134 6.37 -1.09 -6.52
N TYR A 135 6.41 0.25 -6.62
CA TYR A 135 6.29 0.92 -7.91
C TYR A 135 7.63 0.84 -8.65
N PRO A 136 7.63 0.75 -9.99
CA PRO A 136 8.86 0.78 -10.76
C PRO A 136 9.71 2.00 -10.40
N ILE A 137 10.99 1.79 -10.06
CA ILE A 137 11.88 2.86 -9.59
C ILE A 137 11.98 4.00 -10.61
N ASP A 138 11.99 3.69 -11.91
CA ASP A 138 11.99 4.72 -12.96
C ASP A 138 10.73 5.59 -12.93
N ASP A 139 9.55 5.00 -12.70
CA ASP A 139 8.31 5.76 -12.60
C ASP A 139 8.29 6.63 -11.33
N VAL A 140 8.88 6.15 -10.23
CA VAL A 140 9.02 6.94 -8.99
C VAL A 140 9.96 8.13 -9.21
N LYS A 141 11.13 7.90 -9.81
CA LYS A 141 12.10 8.95 -10.15
C LYS A 141 11.46 10.01 -11.04
N CYS A 142 10.84 9.60 -12.15
CA CYS A 142 10.18 10.53 -13.06
C CYS A 142 8.99 11.25 -12.43
N PHE A 143 8.22 10.60 -11.54
CA PHE A 143 7.16 11.27 -10.79
C PHE A 143 7.72 12.42 -9.96
N ILE A 144 8.83 12.20 -9.27
CA ILE A 144 9.49 13.21 -8.44
C ILE A 144 10.07 14.33 -9.30
N GLU A 145 10.83 13.99 -10.33
CA GLU A 145 11.47 14.95 -11.25
C GLU A 145 10.46 15.85 -11.97
N LYS A 146 9.30 15.29 -12.34
CA LYS A 146 8.26 15.99 -13.10
C LYS A 146 7.15 16.56 -12.24
N ASP A 147 7.25 16.53 -10.90
CA ASP A 147 6.20 16.98 -9.99
C ASP A 147 4.82 16.33 -10.32
N GLY A 148 4.87 15.05 -10.68
CA GLY A 148 3.71 14.27 -11.12
C GLY A 148 3.08 14.69 -12.46
N LYS A 149 3.69 15.56 -13.26
CA LYS A 149 3.17 16.00 -14.57
C LYS A 149 3.66 15.10 -15.70
N ASP A 150 3.10 15.23 -16.90
CA ASP A 150 3.54 14.57 -18.14
C ASP A 150 3.68 13.05 -18.07
N SER A 151 2.76 12.38 -17.37
CA SER A 151 2.68 10.91 -17.37
C SER A 151 2.16 10.40 -18.71
N LEU A 152 2.75 9.33 -19.25
CA LEU A 152 2.29 8.65 -20.47
C LEU A 152 0.92 7.97 -20.27
N PHE A 153 0.68 7.49 -19.06
CA PHE A 153 -0.51 6.76 -18.69
C PHE A 153 -0.72 6.84 -17.17
N SER A 154 -1.95 6.73 -16.71
CA SER A 154 -2.29 6.76 -15.29
C SER A 154 -3.31 5.67 -14.94
N GLY A 155 -3.13 5.03 -13.80
CA GLY A 155 -4.07 4.08 -13.23
C GLY A 155 -3.77 3.86 -11.75
N TYR A 156 -3.15 2.73 -11.40
CA TYR A 156 -2.72 2.48 -10.01
C TYR A 156 -1.57 3.39 -9.57
N TRP A 157 -0.72 3.80 -10.53
CA TRP A 157 0.27 4.88 -10.38
C TRP A 157 0.36 5.67 -11.70
N LYS A 158 1.14 6.76 -11.71
CA LYS A 158 1.48 7.52 -12.93
C LYS A 158 2.67 6.88 -13.63
N VAL A 159 2.52 6.51 -14.88
CA VAL A 159 3.50 5.75 -15.66
C VAL A 159 4.28 6.68 -16.57
N TYR A 160 5.59 6.55 -16.56
CA TYR A 160 6.53 7.42 -17.27
C TYR A 160 7.40 6.66 -18.27
N ASN A 161 7.76 5.41 -17.97
CA ASN A 161 8.72 4.68 -18.79
C ASN A 161 8.05 3.61 -19.68
N ASN A 162 7.33 2.65 -19.08
CA ASN A 162 6.81 1.47 -19.81
C ASN A 162 5.29 1.27 -19.64
N PRO A 163 4.46 1.96 -20.46
CA PRO A 163 3.00 1.80 -20.43
C PRO A 163 2.52 0.37 -20.70
N GLY A 164 3.23 -0.40 -21.54
CA GLY A 164 2.87 -1.78 -21.85
C GLY A 164 2.97 -2.68 -20.62
N ARG A 165 4.11 -2.66 -19.93
CA ARG A 165 4.31 -3.39 -18.67
C ARG A 165 3.34 -2.91 -17.59
N ALA A 166 3.13 -1.60 -17.46
CA ALA A 166 2.21 -1.06 -16.47
C ALA A 166 0.77 -1.54 -16.70
N LYS A 167 0.29 -1.56 -17.95
CA LYS A 167 -1.04 -2.10 -18.29
C LYS A 167 -1.20 -3.57 -17.89
N LEU A 168 -0.18 -4.39 -18.08
CA LEU A 168 -0.20 -5.80 -17.66
C LEU A 168 -0.28 -5.92 -16.12
N ILE A 169 0.48 -5.11 -15.38
CA ILE A 169 0.43 -5.11 -13.91
C ILE A 169 -0.94 -4.63 -13.43
N PHE A 170 -1.48 -3.55 -14.02
CA PHE A 170 -2.80 -3.02 -13.65
C PHE A 170 -3.89 -4.06 -13.91
N TRP A 171 -3.82 -4.78 -15.02
CA TRP A 171 -4.73 -5.87 -15.33
C TRP A 171 -4.65 -7.00 -14.28
N ALA A 172 -3.44 -7.38 -13.86
CA ALA A 172 -3.27 -8.37 -12.79
C ALA A 172 -3.87 -7.88 -11.45
N TYR A 173 -3.73 -6.59 -11.15
CA TYR A 173 -4.34 -5.98 -9.95
C TYR A 173 -5.87 -5.97 -10.03
N ASP A 174 -6.44 -5.66 -11.19
CA ASP A 174 -7.88 -5.73 -11.41
C ASP A 174 -8.41 -7.16 -11.23
N LYS A 175 -7.68 -8.16 -11.76
CA LYS A 175 -8.03 -9.57 -11.56
C LYS A 175 -7.95 -10.00 -10.10
N ALA A 176 -6.91 -9.59 -9.38
CA ALA A 176 -6.80 -9.84 -7.94
C ALA A 176 -7.97 -9.22 -7.16
N LYS A 177 -8.36 -7.99 -7.51
CA LYS A 177 -9.50 -7.30 -6.92
C LYS A 177 -10.81 -8.05 -7.16
N THR A 178 -11.11 -8.42 -8.41
CA THR A 178 -12.32 -9.20 -8.72
C THR A 178 -12.34 -10.53 -7.98
N SER A 179 -11.21 -11.25 -7.96
CA SER A 179 -11.10 -12.52 -7.24
C SER A 179 -11.32 -12.35 -5.72
N ALA A 180 -10.67 -11.38 -5.09
CA ALA A 180 -10.82 -11.13 -3.66
C ALA A 180 -12.26 -10.72 -3.28
N VAL A 181 -12.91 -9.88 -4.09
CA VAL A 181 -14.32 -9.51 -3.89
C VAL A 181 -15.23 -10.73 -4.01
N ASN A 182 -15.08 -11.53 -5.06
CA ASN A 182 -15.90 -12.72 -5.24
C ASN A 182 -15.73 -13.73 -4.10
N GLU A 183 -14.50 -13.93 -3.64
CA GLU A 183 -14.20 -14.80 -2.50
C GLU A 183 -14.85 -14.32 -1.20
N TYR A 184 -14.82 -13.01 -0.95
CA TYR A 184 -15.48 -12.43 0.21
C TYR A 184 -17.01 -12.57 0.12
N LEU A 185 -17.60 -12.36 -1.06
CA LEU A 185 -19.04 -12.49 -1.28
C LEU A 185 -19.56 -13.92 -1.07
N VAL A 186 -18.72 -14.94 -1.30
CA VAL A 186 -19.06 -16.35 -0.99
C VAL A 186 -18.75 -16.74 0.46
N GLY A 187 -18.41 -15.76 1.31
CA GLY A 187 -18.25 -15.95 2.76
C GLY A 187 -16.82 -16.26 3.24
N LYS A 188 -15.80 -16.14 2.38
CA LYS A 188 -14.40 -16.30 2.85
C LYS A 188 -13.98 -15.15 3.75
N SER A 189 -13.21 -15.47 4.78
CA SER A 189 -12.61 -14.45 5.67
C SER A 189 -11.42 -13.75 4.99
N ILE A 190 -10.98 -12.61 5.54
CA ILE A 190 -9.75 -11.96 5.10
C ILE A 190 -8.54 -12.90 5.21
N ARG A 191 -8.51 -13.76 6.23
CA ARG A 191 -7.43 -14.74 6.40
C ARG A 191 -7.40 -15.75 5.25
N ASP A 192 -8.55 -16.20 4.77
CA ASP A 192 -8.63 -17.14 3.64
C ASP A 192 -8.26 -16.48 2.31
N ILE A 193 -8.58 -15.18 2.15
CA ILE A 193 -8.27 -14.40 0.96
C ILE A 193 -6.77 -14.04 0.91
N ALA A 194 -6.19 -13.75 2.06
CA ALA A 194 -4.79 -13.40 2.20
C ALA A 194 -3.92 -14.64 1.96
N CYS A 195 -3.29 -14.73 0.80
CA CYS A 195 -2.37 -15.83 0.50
C CYS A 195 -1.23 -15.81 1.52
N ILE A 196 -1.00 -16.93 2.18
CA ILE A 196 0.25 -17.16 2.92
C ILE A 196 1.34 -17.27 1.85
N ALA A 197 2.26 -16.32 1.82
CA ALA A 197 3.42 -16.42 0.94
C ALA A 197 4.22 -17.66 1.38
N ALA A 198 4.35 -18.63 0.48
CA ALA A 198 5.22 -19.79 0.67
C ALA A 198 6.69 -19.37 0.73
#